data_AF-A0A7C5LKI4-F1
#
_entry.id   AF-A0A7C5LKI4-F1
#
_cell.length_a   1.000
_cell.length_b   1.000
_cell.length_c   1.000
_cell.angle_alpha   90.00
_cell.angle_beta   90.00
_cell.angle_gamma   90.00
#
_symmetry.space_group_name_H-M   'P 1'
#
loop_
_entity.id
_entity.type
_entity.pdbx_description
1 polymer ?
#
loop_
_entity_poly.entity_id
_entity_poly.type
_entity_poly.pdbx_seq_one_letter_code
_entity_poly.pdbx_strand_id
1 'polypeptide(L)'
;MKPTEGIYYVVRFPNGWRLMACRFDEEGELGHPSFWRYWGVAALVAKEWQAKLRTASPRLTEDDLELLVYAFPRGRVTKLGTKYVIYHGNDLQPWMKITKRQIEKTFGVTGRCCWQFDEHEQCLTPDKEEMRRLLRLTEDWPSV
;
A
#
# COMPACT_ATOMS: atom_id res chain seq x y z
N MET A 1 -8.08 3.15 -20.56
CA MET A 1 -6.99 2.48 -19.83
C MET A 1 -7.15 0.98 -20.02
N LYS A 2 -6.10 0.26 -20.40
CA LYS A 2 -6.14 -1.20 -20.59
C LYS A 2 -6.15 -1.91 -19.23
N PRO A 3 -6.95 -2.97 -19.02
CA PRO A 3 -6.85 -3.80 -17.82
C PRO A 3 -5.46 -4.43 -17.68
N THR A 4 -4.92 -4.46 -16.47
CA THR A 4 -3.56 -4.97 -16.21
C THR A 4 -3.45 -5.63 -14.84
N GLU A 5 -2.42 -6.46 -14.71
CA GLU A 5 -1.99 -7.01 -13.43
C GLU A 5 -1.12 -5.99 -12.70
N GLY A 6 -0.92 -6.20 -11.41
CA GLY A 6 -0.11 -5.28 -10.63
C GLY A 6 -0.22 -5.46 -9.14
N ILE A 7 0.36 -4.51 -8.42
CA ILE A 7 0.28 -4.43 -6.96
C ILE A 7 -0.07 -3.02 -6.53
N TYR A 8 -0.76 -2.91 -5.41
CA TYR A 8 -1.12 -1.62 -4.82
C TYR A 8 -0.84 -1.58 -3.33
N TYR A 9 -0.70 -0.35 -2.85
CA TYR A 9 -0.55 0.01 -1.46
C TYR A 9 -1.44 1.19 -1.13
N VAL A 10 -2.02 1.19 0.08
CA VAL A 10 -2.72 2.34 0.65
C VAL A 10 -1.85 2.91 1.75
N VAL A 11 -1.04 3.91 1.40
CA VAL A 11 0.04 4.42 2.24
C VAL A 11 -0.41 5.69 2.97
N ARG A 12 -0.05 5.81 4.25
CA ARG A 12 -0.34 7.01 5.04
C ARG A 12 0.74 8.09 4.85
N PHE A 13 0.40 9.14 4.10
CA PHE A 13 1.18 10.38 4.01
C PHE A 13 0.66 11.42 5.00
N PRO A 14 1.42 12.45 5.44
CA PRO A 14 0.96 13.39 6.47
C PRO A 14 -0.42 14.02 6.22
N ASN A 15 -0.78 14.28 4.96
CA ASN A 15 -2.06 14.88 4.57
C ASN A 15 -3.21 13.87 4.31
N GLY A 16 -2.97 12.57 4.49
CA GLY A 16 -3.98 11.53 4.37
C GLY A 16 -3.46 10.25 3.72
N TRP A 17 -4.37 9.30 3.56
CA TRP A 17 -4.11 8.04 2.89
C TRP A 17 -4.08 8.23 1.37
N ARG A 18 -3.14 7.57 0.71
CA ARG A 18 -2.99 7.64 -0.74
C ARG A 18 -2.85 6.24 -1.32
N LEU A 19 -3.51 6.02 -2.44
CA LEU A 19 -3.32 4.82 -3.25
C LEU A 19 -2.04 4.97 -4.07
N MET A 20 -1.07 4.09 -3.85
CA MET A 20 0.09 3.90 -4.70
C MET A 20 -0.07 2.57 -5.44
N ALA A 21 0.32 2.51 -6.70
CA ALA A 21 0.13 1.32 -7.51
C ALA A 21 1.25 1.17 -8.54
N CYS A 22 1.59 -0.07 -8.84
CA CYS A 22 2.45 -0.45 -9.95
C CYS A 22 1.68 -1.33 -10.91
N ARG A 23 1.58 -0.87 -12.15
CA ARG A 23 0.92 -1.57 -13.26
C ARG A 23 1.97 -2.38 -14.03
N PHE A 24 1.74 -3.68 -14.21
CA PHE A 24 2.73 -4.57 -14.83
C PHE A 24 2.85 -4.41 -16.35
N ASP A 25 1.89 -3.77 -17.01
CA ASP A 25 1.99 -3.39 -18.43
C ASP A 25 2.90 -2.17 -18.65
N GLU A 26 3.28 -1.48 -17.58
CA GLU A 26 4.18 -0.32 -17.62
C GLU A 26 5.58 -0.72 -17.12
N GLU A 27 5.66 -1.41 -15.99
CA GLU A 27 6.94 -1.67 -15.28
C GLU A 27 7.40 -3.13 -15.30
N GLY A 28 6.57 -4.05 -15.82
CA GLY A 28 6.76 -5.48 -15.64
C GLY A 28 6.35 -5.96 -14.23
N GLU A 29 6.48 -7.27 -14.01
CA GLU A 29 6.09 -7.87 -12.73
C GLU A 29 7.09 -7.51 -11.62
N LEU A 30 6.54 -7.01 -10.50
CA LEU A 30 7.31 -6.69 -9.30
C LEU A 30 6.71 -7.35 -8.05
N GLY A 31 7.60 -7.78 -7.15
CA GLY A 31 7.25 -8.12 -5.78
C GLY A 31 7.06 -6.88 -4.91
N HIS A 32 6.41 -7.07 -3.77
CA HIS A 32 6.13 -6.02 -2.78
C HIS A 32 7.39 -5.26 -2.29
N PRO A 33 8.49 -5.95 -1.86
CA PRO A 33 9.72 -5.25 -1.49
C PRO A 33 10.37 -4.50 -2.66
N SER A 34 10.37 -5.11 -3.86
CA SER A 34 10.94 -4.49 -5.05
C SER A 34 10.19 -3.23 -5.46
N PHE A 35 8.86 -3.20 -5.32
CA PHE A 35 8.06 -2.01 -5.56
C PHE A 35 8.44 -0.88 -4.60
N TRP A 36 8.57 -1.17 -3.31
CA TRP A 36 8.96 -0.16 -2.32
C TRP A 36 10.30 0.49 -2.64
N ARG A 37 11.29 -0.32 -3.03
CA ARG A 37 12.62 0.15 -3.46
C ARG A 37 12.58 0.92 -4.78
N TYR A 38 12.00 0.31 -5.81
CA TYR A 38 12.00 0.87 -7.16
C TYR A 38 11.26 2.21 -7.23
N TRP A 39 10.12 2.31 -6.54
CA TRP A 39 9.31 3.54 -6.50
C TRP A 39 9.70 4.49 -5.37
N GLY A 40 10.73 4.16 -4.58
CA GLY A 40 11.19 5.00 -3.47
C GLY A 40 10.08 5.32 -2.46
N VAL A 41 9.17 4.38 -2.20
CA VAL A 41 8.01 4.60 -1.33
C VAL A 41 8.47 4.98 0.08
N ALA A 42 9.43 4.23 0.64
CA ALA A 42 10.04 4.52 1.93
C ALA A 42 10.70 5.90 1.94
N ALA A 43 11.54 6.22 0.95
CA ALA A 43 12.18 7.53 0.82
C ALA A 43 11.15 8.68 0.80
N LEU A 44 10.07 8.53 0.03
CA LEU A 44 9.03 9.54 -0.11
C LEU A 44 8.25 9.73 1.21
N VAL A 45 7.86 8.64 1.86
CA VAL A 45 7.16 8.68 3.15
C VAL A 45 8.06 9.30 4.22
N ALA A 46 9.33 8.88 4.31
CA ALA A 46 10.30 9.43 5.25
C ALA A 46 10.48 10.94 5.06
N LYS A 47 10.64 11.40 3.82
CA LYS A 47 10.79 12.83 3.50
C LYS A 47 9.58 13.65 3.94
N GLU A 48 8.38 13.20 3.58
CA GLU A 48 7.13 13.91 3.90
C GLU A 48 6.86 13.95 5.41
N TRP A 49 7.09 12.84 6.11
CA TRP A 49 6.90 12.77 7.56
C TRP A 49 8.00 13.49 8.34
N GLN A 50 9.26 13.44 7.90
CA GLN A 50 10.34 14.19 8.54
C GLN A 50 10.05 15.70 8.54
N ALA A 51 9.48 16.22 7.46
CA ALA A 51 9.07 17.62 7.38
C ALA A 51 7.98 17.97 8.41
N LYS A 52 7.12 17.00 8.76
CA LYS A 52 6.03 17.16 9.74
C LYS A 52 6.49 16.95 11.18
N LEU A 53 7.43 16.04 11.43
CA LEU A 53 7.84 15.59 12.75
C LEU A 53 8.87 16.51 13.46
N ARG A 54 9.37 17.57 12.80
CA ARG A 54 10.27 18.66 13.29
C ARG A 54 10.93 18.49 14.68
N THR A 55 12.26 18.59 14.71
CA THR A 55 13.16 18.86 15.87
C THR A 55 13.13 17.96 17.11
N ALA A 56 12.07 17.19 17.37
CA ALA A 56 11.91 16.41 18.61
C ALA A 56 12.00 14.89 18.42
N SER A 57 12.47 14.42 17.27
CA SER A 57 12.62 12.99 16.97
C SER A 57 13.96 12.74 16.26
N PRO A 58 14.57 11.55 16.46
CA PRO A 58 15.63 11.08 15.58
C PRO A 58 15.20 11.22 14.12
N ARG A 59 16.16 11.48 13.23
CA ARG A 59 15.89 11.59 11.78
C ARG A 59 15.22 10.30 11.32
N LEU A 60 13.98 10.39 10.85
CA LEU A 60 13.29 9.29 10.18
C LEU A 60 14.00 9.07 8.85
N THR A 61 14.52 7.86 8.66
CA THR A 61 15.25 7.47 7.46
C THR A 61 14.42 6.58 6.56
N GLU A 62 14.89 6.40 5.33
CA GLU A 62 14.34 5.41 4.42
C GLU A 62 14.49 3.99 4.99
N ASP A 63 15.67 3.66 5.53
CA ASP A 63 15.98 2.36 6.12
C ASP A 63 15.01 1.97 7.25
N ASP A 64 14.60 2.93 8.08
CA ASP A 64 13.60 2.70 9.15
C ASP A 64 12.26 2.22 8.60
N LEU A 65 11.91 2.64 7.38
CA LEU A 65 10.62 2.35 6.75
C LEU A 65 10.69 1.20 5.75
N GLU A 66 11.84 0.97 5.13
CA GLU A 66 12.02 -0.04 4.09
C GLU A 66 11.80 -1.47 4.61
N LEU A 67 12.02 -1.71 5.91
CA LEU A 67 11.75 -3.00 6.54
C LEU A 67 10.27 -3.22 6.88
N LEU A 68 9.44 -2.18 6.79
CA LEU A 68 8.05 -2.17 7.21
C LEU A 68 7.09 -2.21 6.00
N VAL A 69 7.50 -2.88 4.91
CA VAL A 69 6.72 -2.98 3.66
C VAL A 69 5.36 -3.65 3.83
N TYR A 70 5.13 -4.33 4.95
CA TYR A 70 3.87 -5.00 5.27
C TYR A 70 3.04 -4.25 6.32
N ALA A 71 3.43 -3.03 6.71
CA ALA A 71 2.69 -2.22 7.67
C ALA A 71 1.36 -1.66 7.12
N PHE A 72 1.30 -1.39 5.81
CA PHE A 72 0.16 -0.72 5.17
C PHE A 72 -0.73 -1.68 4.38
N PRO A 73 -2.05 -1.38 4.25
CA PRO A 73 -2.95 -2.18 3.43
C PRO A 73 -2.43 -2.29 2.01
N ARG A 74 -2.43 -3.50 1.48
CA ARG A 74 -1.91 -3.80 0.14
C ARG A 74 -2.73 -4.87 -0.54
N GLY A 75 -2.39 -5.12 -1.79
CA GLY A 75 -2.91 -6.25 -2.51
C GLY A 75 -2.28 -6.43 -3.88
N ARG A 76 -2.72 -7.48 -4.54
CA ARG A 76 -2.26 -7.89 -5.87
C ARG A 76 -3.45 -8.05 -6.81
N VAL A 77 -3.28 -7.58 -8.03
CA VAL A 77 -4.21 -7.76 -9.13
C VAL A 77 -3.63 -8.79 -10.07
N THR A 78 -4.33 -9.91 -10.24
CA THR A 78 -3.91 -11.03 -11.07
C THR A 78 -4.96 -11.32 -12.13
N LYS A 79 -4.51 -11.79 -13.30
CA LYS A 79 -5.40 -12.23 -14.37
C LYS A 79 -5.57 -13.74 -14.34
N LEU A 80 -6.80 -14.21 -14.14
CA LEU A 80 -7.17 -15.63 -14.21
C LEU A 80 -8.03 -15.87 -15.45
N GLY A 81 -7.41 -16.38 -16.52
CA GLY A 81 -8.07 -16.54 -17.82
C GLY A 81 -8.52 -15.19 -18.40
N THR A 82 -9.82 -14.96 -18.45
CA THR A 82 -10.42 -13.70 -18.96
C THR A 82 -10.84 -12.72 -17.85
N LYS A 83 -10.67 -13.10 -16.58
CA LYS A 83 -11.11 -12.29 -15.43
C LYS A 83 -9.92 -11.74 -14.66
N TYR A 84 -10.15 -10.63 -13.96
CA TYR A 84 -9.21 -10.07 -13.00
C TYR A 84 -9.69 -10.35 -11.58
N VAL A 85 -8.77 -10.79 -10.73
CA VAL A 85 -8.98 -11.00 -9.30
C VAL A 85 -8.09 -10.00 -8.56
N ILE A 86 -8.67 -9.33 -7.57
CA ILE A 86 -7.95 -8.44 -6.65
C ILE A 86 -7.86 -9.14 -5.31
N TYR A 87 -6.65 -9.59 -4.99
CA TYR A 87 -6.30 -10.15 -3.69
C TYR A 87 -6.06 -9.03 -2.69
N HIS A 88 -6.52 -9.21 -1.45
CA HIS A 88 -6.42 -8.20 -0.40
C HIS A 88 -6.35 -8.81 1.00
N GLY A 89 -5.69 -8.09 1.91
CA GLY A 89 -5.56 -8.47 3.31
C GLY A 89 -6.75 -8.12 4.23
N ASN A 90 -7.78 -7.46 3.69
CA ASN A 90 -8.96 -6.98 4.45
C ASN A 90 -8.64 -5.87 5.47
N ASP A 91 -7.50 -5.19 5.32
CA ASP A 91 -7.07 -4.10 6.22
C ASP A 91 -7.66 -2.73 5.82
N LEU A 92 -8.25 -2.60 4.63
CA LEU A 92 -8.77 -1.34 4.10
C LEU A 92 -10.00 -0.86 4.88
N GLN A 93 -9.92 0.33 5.47
CA GLN A 93 -11.00 0.90 6.27
C GLN A 93 -11.72 2.08 5.59
N PRO A 94 -13.03 2.29 5.82
CA PRO A 94 -13.80 3.38 5.20
C PRO A 94 -13.20 4.78 5.43
N TRP A 95 -12.62 5.04 6.60
CA TRP A 95 -12.04 6.34 6.97
C TRP A 95 -10.72 6.66 6.23
N MET A 96 -10.10 5.68 5.56
CA MET A 96 -8.95 5.90 4.69
C MET A 96 -9.34 6.61 3.38
N LYS A 97 -10.64 6.66 3.04
CA LYS A 97 -11.16 7.31 1.82
C LYS A 97 -10.59 6.75 0.51
N ILE A 98 -10.02 5.54 0.53
CA ILE A 98 -9.66 4.77 -0.65
C ILE A 98 -10.70 3.67 -0.83
N THR A 99 -11.31 3.63 -2.01
CA THR A 99 -12.41 2.72 -2.34
C THR A 99 -11.95 1.61 -3.28
N LYS A 100 -12.63 0.46 -3.22
CA LYS A 100 -12.43 -0.65 -4.17
C LYS A 100 -12.50 -0.18 -5.63
N ARG A 101 -13.46 0.69 -5.94
CA ARG A 101 -13.62 1.28 -7.27
C ARG A 101 -12.43 2.14 -7.71
N GLN A 102 -11.78 2.87 -6.80
CA GLN A 102 -10.56 3.61 -7.14
C GLN A 102 -9.43 2.65 -7.50
N ILE A 103 -9.25 1.57 -6.72
CA ILE A 103 -8.25 0.53 -6.99
C ILE A 103 -8.51 -0.13 -8.35
N GLU A 104 -9.74 -0.60 -8.61
CA GLU A 104 -10.15 -1.16 -9.90
C GLU A 104 -9.84 -0.22 -11.07
N LYS A 105 -10.20 1.06 -10.94
CA LYS A 105 -9.95 2.08 -11.96
C LYS A 105 -8.45 2.26 -12.23
N THR A 106 -7.61 2.24 -11.19
CA THR A 106 -6.14 2.34 -11.32
C THR A 106 -5.55 1.21 -12.17
N PHE A 107 -6.11 0.01 -12.08
CA PHE A 107 -5.69 -1.13 -12.91
C PHE A 107 -6.47 -1.25 -14.22
N GLY A 108 -7.35 -0.30 -14.54
CA GLY A 108 -8.20 -0.37 -15.73
C GLY A 108 -9.19 -1.54 -15.70
N VAL A 109 -9.38 -2.18 -14.55
CA VAL A 109 -10.31 -3.28 -14.37
C VAL A 109 -11.71 -2.69 -14.28
N THR A 110 -12.56 -2.99 -15.25
CA THR A 110 -13.95 -2.51 -15.29
C THR A 110 -14.88 -3.71 -15.46
N GLY A 111 -15.97 -3.77 -14.69
CA GLY A 111 -16.95 -4.87 -14.74
C GLY A 111 -16.77 -5.92 -13.63
N ARG A 112 -16.82 -7.21 -13.98
CA ARG A 112 -16.79 -8.35 -13.03
C ARG A 112 -15.37 -8.61 -12.48
N CYS A 113 -14.90 -7.69 -11.64
CA CYS A 113 -13.76 -7.92 -10.76
C CYS A 113 -14.20 -8.82 -9.59
N CYS A 114 -13.39 -9.82 -9.26
CA CYS A 114 -13.57 -10.59 -8.03
C CYS A 114 -12.59 -10.06 -6.98
N TRP A 115 -13.10 -9.67 -5.81
CA TRP A 115 -12.26 -9.39 -4.64
C TRP A 115 -12.15 -10.66 -3.82
N GLN A 116 -10.92 -11.10 -3.56
CA GLN A 116 -10.65 -12.31 -2.80
C GLN A 116 -9.72 -11.98 -1.63
N PHE A 117 -10.07 -12.47 -0.45
CA PHE A 117 -9.17 -12.38 0.69
C PHE A 117 -7.94 -13.25 0.47
N ASP A 118 -6.77 -12.72 0.82
CA ASP A 118 -5.50 -13.43 0.84
C ASP A 118 -4.72 -13.00 2.07
N GLU A 119 -4.40 -13.97 2.93
CA GLU A 119 -3.62 -13.76 4.15
C GLU A 119 -2.22 -13.20 3.86
N HIS A 120 -1.65 -13.51 2.68
CA HIS A 120 -0.34 -13.00 2.26
C HIS A 120 -0.37 -11.51 1.94
N GLU A 121 -1.56 -10.92 1.76
CA GLU A 121 -1.75 -9.49 1.51
C GLU A 121 -2.12 -8.70 2.78
N GLN A 122 -2.27 -9.39 3.91
CA GLN A 122 -2.61 -8.81 5.21
C GLN A 122 -1.47 -7.99 5.81
N CYS A 123 -1.81 -6.92 6.52
CA CYS A 123 -0.82 -6.16 7.29
C CYS A 123 -0.23 -7.00 8.42
N LEU A 124 1.10 -7.01 8.55
CA LEU A 124 1.74 -7.61 9.71
C LEU A 124 1.57 -6.70 10.92
N THR A 125 0.98 -7.22 12.00
CA THR A 125 0.75 -6.45 13.23
C THR A 125 2.02 -5.79 13.79
N PRO A 126 3.17 -6.50 13.88
CA PRO A 126 4.42 -5.87 14.35
C PRO A 126 4.84 -4.68 13.47
N ASP A 127 4.80 -4.83 12.14
CA ASP A 127 5.18 -3.78 11.21
C ASP A 127 4.26 -2.56 11.34
N LYS A 128 2.95 -2.80 11.49
CA LYS A 128 1.94 -1.76 11.69
C LYS A 128 2.20 -0.99 12.99
N GLU A 129 2.42 -1.69 14.09
CA GLU A 129 2.69 -1.06 15.39
C GLU A 129 3.96 -0.20 15.34
N GLU A 130 5.02 -0.72 14.71
CA GLU A 130 6.26 0.01 14.54
C GLU A 130 6.10 1.24 13.62
N MET A 131 5.39 1.09 12.50
CA MET A 131 5.05 2.21 11.61
C MET A 131 4.24 3.28 12.34
N ARG A 132 3.25 2.90 13.15
CA ARG A 132 2.47 3.83 13.97
C ARG A 132 3.35 4.56 14.98
N ARG A 133 4.30 3.87 15.60
CA ARG A 133 5.28 4.45 16.54
C ARG A 133 6.18 5.47 15.85
N LEU A 134 6.80 5.09 14.72
CA LEU A 134 7.73 5.94 13.97
C LEU A 134 7.04 7.19 13.43
N LEU A 135 5.84 7.04 12.88
CA LEU A 135 5.07 8.13 12.27
C LEU A 135 4.16 8.87 13.27
N ARG A 136 4.13 8.45 14.53
CA ARG A 136 3.25 8.98 15.61
C ARG A 136 1.77 8.99 15.22
N LEU A 137 1.30 7.90 14.61
CA LEU A 137 -0.10 7.74 14.19
C LEU A 137 -0.99 7.33 15.37
N THR A 138 -2.10 8.02 15.55
CA THR A 138 -3.13 7.67 16.55
C THR A 138 -4.17 6.70 15.98
N GLU A 139 -4.35 6.72 14.67
CA GLU A 139 -5.20 5.81 13.90
C GLU A 139 -4.66 4.38 14.00
N ASP A 140 -5.56 3.41 14.05
CA ASP A 140 -5.26 1.98 13.95
C ASP A 140 -6.09 1.38 12.83
N TRP A 141 -5.53 0.41 12.13
CA TRP A 141 -6.24 -0.37 11.12
C TRP A 141 -6.12 -1.84 11.47
N PRO A 142 -7.24 -2.58 11.55
CA PRO A 142 -7.20 -3.97 11.94
C PRO A 142 -6.46 -4.80 10.90
N SER A 143 -5.61 -5.69 11.41
CA SER A 143 -5.14 -6.87 10.68
C SER A 143 -6.03 -8.00 11.19
N VAL A 144 -7.09 -8.34 10.44
CA VAL A 144 -8.12 -9.30 10.89
C VAL A 144 -7.66 -10.75 10.88
#